data_AF-A0A7R9W7S2-F1
#
_entry.id   AF-A0A7R9W7S2-F1
#
_cell.length_a   1.000
_cell.length_b   1.000
_cell.length_c   1.000
_cell.angle_alpha   90.00
_cell.angle_beta   90.00
_cell.angle_gamma   90.00
#
_symmetry.space_group_name_H-M   'P 1'
#
loop_
_entity.id
_entity.type
_entity.pdbx_description
1 polymer ?
#
loop_
_entity_poly.entity_id
_entity_poly.type
_entity_poly.pdbx_seq_one_letter_code
_entity_poly.pdbx_strand_id
1 'polypeptide(L)'
;GLIQKLEHGVLIFNGDADLCVPYLDNEAWTSGMGYPVSQKWHSWDIDTQVAGYATSYTVSGAAADVPFQFITVKGSGHMVPEFRPASALGMLKQYLSGKAF
;
A
#
# COMPACT_ATOMS: atom_id res chain seq x y z
N GLY A 1 11.44 -11.82 -16.97
CA GLY A 1 11.44 -10.35 -17.02
C GLY A 1 12.46 -9.84 -16.01
N LEU A 2 13.08 -8.69 -16.26
CA LEU A 2 14.02 -8.09 -15.33
C LEU A 2 13.23 -7.59 -14.11
N ILE A 3 13.30 -8.30 -12.98
CA ILE A 3 12.71 -7.80 -11.74
C ILE A 3 13.63 -6.67 -11.27
N GLN A 4 13.11 -5.45 -11.25
CA GLN A 4 13.90 -4.28 -10.89
C GLN A 4 14.17 -4.30 -9.39
N LYS A 5 15.42 -4.10 -9.00
CA LYS A 5 15.76 -3.89 -7.59
C LYS A 5 15.28 -2.49 -7.18
N LEU A 6 14.74 -2.40 -5.98
CA LEU A 6 14.36 -1.12 -5.38
C LEU A 6 15.43 -0.71 -4.35
N GLU A 7 15.78 0.57 -4.32
CA GLU A 7 16.72 1.10 -3.32
C GLU A 7 16.02 1.49 -2.01
N HIS A 8 14.74 1.82 -2.09
CA HIS A 8 13.93 2.33 -0.98
C HIS A 8 12.61 1.56 -0.90
N GLY A 9 11.98 1.61 0.26
CA GLY A 9 10.60 1.14 0.41
C GLY A 9 9.66 1.93 -0.50
N VAL A 10 8.63 1.25 -1.01
CA VAL A 10 7.60 1.84 -1.88
C VAL A 10 6.23 1.48 -1.33
N LEU A 11 5.37 2.48 -1.24
CA LEU A 11 3.96 2.32 -0.87
C LEU A 11 3.10 2.93 -1.98
N ILE A 12 2.20 2.14 -2.54
CA ILE A 12 1.12 2.62 -3.40
C ILE A 12 -0.15 2.58 -2.57
N PHE A 13 -0.90 3.68 -2.52
CA PHE A 13 -2.14 3.74 -1.75
C PHE A 13 -3.25 4.42 -2.55
N ASN A 14 -4.48 3.94 -2.37
CA ASN A 14 -5.69 4.51 -2.99
C ASN A 14 -6.83 4.60 -1.98
N GLY A 15 -7.70 5.60 -2.13
CA GLY A 15 -9.02 5.57 -1.50
C GLY A 15 -9.92 4.57 -2.21
N ASP A 16 -10.62 3.70 -1.47
CA ASP A 16 -11.46 2.64 -2.07
C ASP A 16 -12.81 3.13 -2.63
N ALA A 17 -13.18 4.39 -2.35
CA ALA A 17 -14.37 5.06 -2.84
C ALA A 17 -14.07 6.13 -3.90
N ASP A 18 -12.82 6.19 -4.40
CA ASP A 18 -12.47 7.03 -5.54
C ASP A 18 -12.96 6.43 -6.86
N LEU A 19 -13.77 7.19 -7.60
CA LEU A 19 -14.26 6.82 -8.92
C LEU A 19 -13.42 7.43 -10.05
N CYS A 20 -12.60 8.44 -9.77
CA CYS A 20 -11.76 9.10 -10.78
C CYS A 20 -10.52 8.25 -11.08
N VAL A 21 -9.89 7.70 -10.04
CA VAL A 21 -8.73 6.82 -10.14
C VAL A 21 -8.95 5.60 -9.23
N PRO A 22 -9.80 4.65 -9.64
CA PRO A 22 -10.22 3.55 -8.79
C PRO A 22 -9.05 2.65 -8.38
N TYR A 23 -9.14 2.11 -7.17
CA TYR A 23 -8.06 1.28 -6.62
C TYR A 23 -7.85 -0.01 -7.42
N LEU A 24 -8.90 -0.55 -8.07
CA LEU A 24 -8.84 -1.79 -8.85
C LEU A 24 -7.81 -1.73 -9.97
N ASP A 25 -7.73 -0.61 -10.70
CA ASP A 25 -6.76 -0.44 -11.78
C ASP A 25 -5.34 -0.34 -11.22
N ASN A 26 -5.17 0.34 -10.09
CA ASN A 26 -3.88 0.49 -9.42
C ASN A 26 -3.41 -0.84 -8.80
N GLU A 27 -4.32 -1.65 -8.28
CA GLU A 27 -4.06 -3.00 -7.79
C GLU A 27 -3.63 -3.91 -8.94
N ALA A 28 -4.36 -3.88 -10.06
CA ALA A 28 -4.02 -4.64 -11.27
C ALA A 28 -2.65 -4.22 -11.83
N TRP A 29 -2.37 -2.93 -11.90
CA TRP A 29 -1.08 -2.41 -12.33
C TRP A 29 0.07 -2.85 -11.41
N THR A 30 -0.14 -2.74 -10.10
CA THR A 30 0.86 -3.12 -9.09
C THR A 30 1.16 -4.61 -9.14
N SER A 31 0.13 -5.46 -9.18
CA SER A 31 0.30 -6.91 -9.28
C SER A 31 0.93 -7.33 -10.61
N GLY A 32 0.63 -6.61 -11.70
CA GLY A 32 1.20 -6.80 -13.03
C GLY A 32 2.72 -6.58 -13.12
N MET A 33 3.35 -5.96 -12.12
CA MET A 33 4.80 -5.84 -12.04
C MET A 33 5.53 -7.18 -11.82
N GLY A 34 4.82 -8.20 -11.33
CA GLY A 34 5.35 -9.56 -11.22
C GLY A 34 6.28 -9.82 -10.02
N TYR A 35 6.25 -8.97 -8.99
CA TYR A 35 6.94 -9.25 -7.73
C TYR A 35 6.22 -10.38 -6.96
N PRO A 36 6.94 -11.28 -6.27
CA PRO A 36 6.33 -12.30 -5.43
C PRO A 36 5.50 -11.68 -4.31
N VAL A 37 4.27 -12.17 -4.10
CA VAL A 37 3.43 -11.74 -2.96
C VAL A 37 3.95 -12.39 -1.67
N SER A 38 4.37 -11.57 -0.71
CA SER A 38 4.82 -12.02 0.62
C SER A 38 3.65 -12.17 1.60
N GLN A 39 2.65 -11.29 1.49
CA GLN A 39 1.43 -11.34 2.27
C GLN A 39 0.25 -10.97 1.39
N LYS A 40 -0.70 -11.90 1.26
CA LYS A 40 -1.92 -11.70 0.47
C LYS A 40 -2.83 -10.66 1.14
N TRP A 41 -3.78 -10.16 0.36
CA TRP A 41 -4.84 -9.24 0.77
C TRP A 41 -5.35 -9.51 2.20
N HIS A 42 -5.08 -8.57 3.10
CA HIS A 42 -5.48 -8.62 4.51
C HIS A 42 -5.83 -7.23 5.00
N SER A 43 -6.62 -7.13 6.07
CA SER A 43 -6.95 -5.84 6.67
C SER A 43 -5.75 -5.24 7.38
N TRP A 44 -5.59 -3.92 7.29
CA TRP A 44 -4.75 -3.15 8.20
C TRP A 44 -5.62 -2.21 9.03
N ASP A 45 -5.21 -2.03 10.27
CA ASP A 45 -6.02 -1.38 11.29
C ASP A 45 -5.35 -0.12 11.81
N ILE A 46 -6.17 0.84 12.22
CA ILE A 46 -5.75 1.92 13.11
C ILE A 46 -6.55 1.76 14.40
N ASP A 47 -5.81 1.65 15.50
CA ASP A 47 -6.31 1.31 16.82
C ASP A 47 -7.09 -0.02 16.80
N THR A 48 -8.41 0.05 16.71
CA THR A 48 -9.32 -1.12 16.73
C THR A 48 -10.25 -1.15 15.52
N GLN A 49 -9.99 -0.32 14.51
CA GLN A 49 -10.83 -0.20 13.31
C GLN A 49 -10.05 -0.51 12.05
N VAL A 50 -10.69 -1.28 11.16
CA VAL A 50 -10.17 -1.56 9.81
C VAL A 50 -10.06 -0.25 9.04
N ALA A 51 -8.83 0.18 8.81
CA ALA A 51 -8.50 1.39 8.07
C ALA A 51 -8.38 1.12 6.56
N GLY A 52 -8.21 -0.14 6.17
CA GLY A 52 -8.25 -0.59 4.78
C GLY A 52 -7.69 -1.99 4.60
N TYR A 53 -7.19 -2.29 3.41
CA TYR A 53 -6.56 -3.57 3.08
C TYR A 53 -5.21 -3.39 2.42
N ALA A 54 -4.33 -4.38 2.59
CA ALA A 54 -2.96 -4.37 2.11
C ALA A 54 -2.58 -5.68 1.41
N THR A 55 -1.75 -5.57 0.38
CA THR A 55 -0.99 -6.68 -0.21
C THR A 55 0.49 -6.31 -0.18
N SER A 56 1.31 -7.23 0.33
CA SER A 56 2.75 -7.04 0.46
C SER A 56 3.51 -7.89 -0.54
N TYR A 57 4.58 -7.34 -1.09
CA TYR A 57 5.43 -7.97 -2.09
C TYR A 57 6.87 -8.11 -1.58
N THR A 58 7.53 -9.21 -1.93
CA THR A 58 8.96 -9.39 -1.73
C THR A 58 9.72 -8.69 -2.84
N VAL A 59 10.55 -7.72 -2.48
CA VAL A 59 11.46 -7.07 -3.42
C VAL A 59 12.86 -7.07 -2.84
N SER A 60 13.78 -7.73 -3.54
CA SER A 60 15.20 -7.66 -3.21
C SER A 60 15.73 -6.30 -3.58
N GLY A 61 16.15 -5.55 -2.58
CA GLY A 61 16.81 -4.27 -2.80
C GLY A 61 18.27 -4.44 -3.21
N ALA A 62 18.93 -3.31 -3.46
CA ALA A 62 20.33 -3.29 -3.85
C ALA A 62 21.26 -3.83 -2.75
N ALA A 63 20.92 -3.57 -1.47
CA ALA A 63 21.70 -3.97 -0.29
C ALA A 63 20.95 -4.92 0.68
N ALA A 64 19.63 -4.81 0.76
CA ALA A 64 18.75 -5.66 1.58
C ALA A 64 17.34 -5.65 0.97
N ASP A 65 16.47 -6.58 1.38
CA ASP A 65 15.06 -6.54 0.98
C ASP A 65 14.39 -5.25 1.47
N VAL A 66 13.55 -4.66 0.62
CA VAL A 66 12.83 -3.41 0.92
C VAL A 66 11.31 -3.64 0.81
N PRO A 67 10.50 -2.93 1.62
CA PRO A 67 9.06 -3.14 1.59
C PRO A 67 8.47 -2.57 0.29
N PHE A 68 7.66 -3.37 -0.39
CA PHE A 68 6.77 -2.91 -1.44
C PHE A 68 5.35 -3.33 -1.11
N GLN A 69 4.44 -2.37 -0.94
CA GLN A 69 3.07 -2.63 -0.51
C GLN A 69 2.08 -1.82 -1.35
N PHE A 70 0.95 -2.45 -1.68
CA PHE A 70 -0.25 -1.79 -2.18
C PHE A 70 -1.29 -1.78 -1.07
N ILE A 71 -1.89 -0.63 -0.79
CA ILE A 71 -2.96 -0.52 0.20
C ILE A 71 -4.17 0.25 -0.31
N THR A 72 -5.32 -0.06 0.26
CA THR A 72 -6.53 0.76 0.18
C THR A 72 -6.74 1.51 1.48
N VAL A 73 -7.41 2.66 1.42
CA VAL A 73 -7.92 3.39 2.59
C VAL A 73 -9.44 3.39 2.54
N LYS A 74 -10.04 2.71 3.52
CA LYS A 74 -11.46 2.40 3.56
C LYS A 74 -12.33 3.65 3.66
N GLY A 75 -13.30 3.74 2.76
CA GLY A 75 -14.27 4.82 2.63
C GLY A 75 -13.64 6.19 2.37
N SER A 76 -12.54 6.23 1.63
CA SER A 76 -11.88 7.45 1.18
C SER A 76 -12.03 7.65 -0.32
N GLY A 77 -12.21 8.90 -0.76
CA GLY A 77 -12.09 9.30 -2.16
C GLY A 77 -10.65 9.61 -2.58
N HIS A 78 -10.51 10.35 -3.69
CA HIS A 78 -9.22 10.68 -4.33
C HIS A 78 -8.22 11.37 -3.39
N MET A 79 -8.68 12.38 -2.65
CA MET A 79 -7.85 13.13 -1.70
C MET A 79 -7.88 12.46 -0.32
N VAL A 80 -7.16 11.35 -0.16
CA VAL A 80 -7.16 10.55 1.08
C VAL A 80 -6.97 11.36 2.37
N PRO A 81 -6.00 12.30 2.46
CA PRO A 81 -5.83 13.10 3.66
C PRO A 81 -7.01 14.03 3.98
N GLU A 82 -7.81 14.41 2.99
CA GLU A 82 -9.00 15.25 3.19
C GLU A 82 -10.18 14.44 3.74
N PHE A 83 -10.44 13.26 3.18
CA PHE A 83 -11.60 12.44 3.55
C PHE A 83 -11.35 11.58 4.79
N ARG A 84 -10.13 11.11 5.00
CA ARG A 84 -9.74 10.20 6.10
C ARG A 84 -8.44 10.66 6.76
N PRO A 85 -8.41 11.84 7.41
CA PRO A 85 -7.17 12.42 7.94
C PRO A 85 -6.49 11.55 9.01
N ALA A 86 -7.26 10.90 9.89
CA ALA A 86 -6.71 9.98 10.89
C ALA A 86 -6.05 8.76 10.22
N SER A 87 -6.71 8.20 9.20
CA SER A 87 -6.16 7.07 8.44
C SER A 87 -4.92 7.45 7.65
N ALA A 88 -4.94 8.61 6.99
CA ALA A 88 -3.80 9.13 6.24
C ALA A 88 -2.58 9.36 7.14
N LEU A 89 -2.77 9.93 8.34
CA LEU A 89 -1.69 10.15 9.29
C LEU A 89 -1.15 8.84 9.87
N GLY A 90 -2.03 7.90 10.22
CA GLY A 90 -1.64 6.57 10.70
C GLY A 90 -0.81 5.82 9.66
N MET A 91 -1.29 5.79 8.41
CA MET A 91 -0.58 5.25 7.25
C MET A 91 0.81 5.87 7.10
N LEU A 92 0.90 7.21 7.09
CA LEU A 92 2.18 7.90 6.93
C LEU A 92 3.17 7.55 8.06
N LYS A 93 2.70 7.54 9.31
CA LYS A 93 3.53 7.17 10.47
C LYS A 93 4.01 5.72 10.38
N GLN A 94 3.13 4.80 9.99
CA GLN A 94 3.46 3.38 9.87
C GLN A 94 4.53 3.16 8.79
N TYR A 95 4.33 3.74 7.61
CA TYR A 95 5.29 3.71 6.51
C TYR A 95 6.66 4.26 6.91
N LEU A 96 6.72 5.46 7.51
CA LEU A 96 7.97 6.10 7.93
C LEU A 96 8.68 5.33 9.05
N SER A 97 7.96 4.55 9.84
CA SER A 97 8.54 3.69 10.88
C SER A 97 9.14 2.38 10.36
N GLY A 98 8.99 2.10 9.06
CA GLY A 98 9.44 0.85 8.45
C GLY A 98 8.62 -0.38 8.83
N LYS A 99 7.44 -0.18 9.45
CA LYS A 99 6.51 -1.26 9.77
C LYS A 99 5.70 -1.64 8.54
N ALA A 100 5.49 -2.93 8.34
CA ALA A 100 4.50 -3.43 7.38
C ALA A 100 3.08 -3.03 7.82
N PHE A 101 2.17 -2.93 6.86
CA PHE A 101 0.73 -2.77 7.11
C PHE A 101 0.11 -4.08 7.54
#